data_AF-A0A844D4S7-F1
#
_entry.id   AF-A0A844D4S7-F1
#
_cell.length_a   1.000
_cell.length_b   1.000
_cell.length_c   1.000
_cell.angle_alpha   90.00
_cell.angle_beta   90.00
_cell.angle_gamma   90.00
#
_symmetry.space_group_name_H-M   'P 1'
#
loop_
_entity.id
_entity.type
_entity.pdbx_description
1 polymer ?
#
loop_
_entity_poly.entity_id
_entity_poly.type
_entity_poly.pdbx_seq_one_letter_code
_entity_poly.pdbx_strand_id
1 'polypeptide(L)'
;MLITDELADTALKRLSNETGISSHLFRYEIQDDFQLLFISVAADNLTNAELDAEMPRIAAILKELMPVRENDYAWTVGFLRESEVVESCFGGNLAIPDWNGEQFVE
;
A
#
# COMPACT_ATOMS: atom_id res chain seq x y z
N MET A 1 5.35 -6.92 -15.54
CA MET A 1 4.02 -7.56 -15.45
C MET A 1 2.98 -6.45 -15.32
N LEU A 2 1.82 -6.56 -15.98
CA LEU A 2 0.72 -5.59 -15.77
C LEU A 2 -0.02 -5.93 -14.47
N ILE A 3 -0.55 -4.92 -13.81
CA ILE A 3 -1.39 -5.10 -12.62
C ILE A 3 -2.83 -5.34 -13.09
N THR A 4 -3.44 -6.40 -12.61
CA THR A 4 -4.82 -6.79 -12.92
C THR A 4 -5.71 -6.66 -11.70
N ASP A 5 -7.02 -6.56 -11.91
CA ASP A 5 -7.99 -6.58 -10.80
C ASP A 5 -7.87 -7.85 -9.95
N GLU A 6 -7.56 -9.01 -10.56
CA GLU A 6 -7.31 -10.26 -9.83
C GLU A 6 -6.11 -10.16 -8.87
N LEU A 7 -5.03 -9.50 -9.31
CA LEU A 7 -3.87 -9.26 -8.45
C LEU A 7 -4.21 -8.27 -7.32
N ALA A 8 -4.92 -7.19 -7.63
CA ALA A 8 -5.36 -6.20 -6.65
C ALA A 8 -6.29 -6.83 -5.60
N ASP A 9 -7.28 -7.60 -6.02
CA ASP A 9 -8.19 -8.32 -5.13
C ASP A 9 -7.45 -9.35 -4.26
N THR A 10 -6.45 -10.03 -4.82
CA THR A 10 -5.58 -10.95 -4.06
C THR A 10 -4.78 -10.20 -3.00
N ALA A 11 -4.20 -9.04 -3.35
CA ALA A 11 -3.50 -8.19 -2.42
C ALA A 11 -4.42 -7.72 -1.29
N LEU A 12 -5.60 -7.17 -1.60
CA LEU A 12 -6.55 -6.70 -0.58
C LEU A 12 -7.05 -7.82 0.32
N LYS A 13 -7.34 -9.02 -0.22
CA LYS A 13 -7.69 -10.18 0.59
C LYS A 13 -6.58 -10.52 1.57
N ARG A 14 -5.32 -10.58 1.09
CA ARG A 14 -4.17 -10.91 1.93
C ARG A 14 -3.95 -9.85 3.02
N LEU A 15 -4.01 -8.57 2.66
CA LEU A 15 -3.94 -7.46 3.60
C LEU A 15 -5.02 -7.58 4.68
N SER A 16 -6.28 -7.82 4.32
CA SER A 16 -7.37 -7.94 5.30
C SER A 16 -7.28 -9.17 6.21
N ASN A 17 -6.59 -10.23 5.78
CA ASN A 17 -6.44 -11.47 6.55
C ASN A 17 -5.22 -11.44 7.47
N GLU A 18 -4.17 -10.70 7.10
CA GLU A 18 -2.87 -10.71 7.77
C GLU A 18 -2.57 -9.41 8.53
N THR A 19 -3.39 -8.37 8.35
CA THR A 19 -3.33 -7.12 9.13
C THR A 19 -4.48 -7.01 10.13
N GLY A 20 -4.35 -6.12 11.10
CA GLY A 20 -5.44 -5.75 12.01
C GLY A 20 -6.54 -4.88 11.37
N ILE A 21 -6.42 -4.54 10.08
CA ILE A 21 -7.30 -3.58 9.40
C ILE A 21 -8.45 -4.30 8.71
N SER A 22 -9.66 -3.83 8.96
CA SER A 22 -10.85 -4.44 8.37
C SER A 22 -10.92 -4.21 6.85
N SER A 23 -11.31 -5.25 6.11
CA SER A 23 -11.41 -5.22 4.63
C SER A 23 -12.21 -4.04 4.07
N HIS A 24 -13.26 -3.61 4.77
CA HIS A 24 -14.12 -2.50 4.31
C HIS A 24 -13.42 -1.13 4.30
N LEU A 25 -12.30 -0.98 5.03
CA LEU A 25 -11.49 0.23 5.08
C LEU A 25 -10.54 0.37 3.89
N PHE A 26 -10.28 -0.72 3.15
CA PHE A 26 -9.46 -0.69 1.95
C PHE A 26 -10.29 -0.32 0.72
N ARG A 27 -9.70 0.50 -0.14
CA ARG A 27 -10.10 0.73 -1.53
C ARG A 27 -8.86 0.69 -2.40
N TYR A 28 -9.02 0.37 -3.68
CA TYR A 28 -7.92 0.41 -4.63
C TYR A 28 -8.32 1.02 -5.95
N GLU A 29 -7.32 1.51 -6.66
CA GLU A 29 -7.38 1.95 -8.04
C GLU A 29 -6.14 1.41 -8.78
N ILE A 30 -6.32 1.01 -10.03
CA ILE A 30 -5.21 0.69 -10.92
C ILE A 30 -4.98 1.90 -11.81
N GLN A 31 -3.77 2.46 -11.74
CA GLN A 31 -3.38 3.70 -12.39
C GLN A 31 -2.23 3.45 -13.39
N ASP A 32 -1.88 4.51 -14.13
CA ASP A 32 -0.75 4.55 -15.06
C ASP A 32 -0.73 3.40 -16.05
N ASP A 33 -1.79 3.20 -16.83
CA ASP A 33 -1.88 2.11 -17.82
C ASP A 33 -1.52 0.72 -17.24
N PHE A 34 -2.14 0.39 -16.09
CA PHE A 34 -1.95 -0.88 -15.38
C PHE A 34 -0.53 -1.05 -14.82
N GLN A 35 0.19 0.04 -14.60
CA GLN A 35 1.54 0.01 -14.05
C GLN A 35 1.58 0.18 -12.53
N LEU A 36 0.61 0.87 -11.93
CA LEU A 36 0.58 1.23 -10.52
C LEU A 36 -0.71 0.74 -9.83
N LEU A 37 -0.57 0.11 -8.66
CA LEU A 37 -1.69 -0.13 -7.74
C LEU A 37 -1.69 0.94 -6.64
N PHE A 38 -2.70 1.79 -6.63
CA PHE A 38 -2.96 2.72 -5.55
C PHE A 38 -3.95 2.09 -4.57
N ILE A 39 -3.59 2.01 -3.28
CA ILE A 39 -4.49 1.54 -2.22
C ILE A 39 -4.72 2.69 -1.25
N SER A 40 -5.98 3.00 -0.96
CA SER A 40 -6.32 3.93 0.12
C SER A 40 -6.92 3.18 1.29
N VAL A 41 -6.51 3.54 2.50
CA VAL A 41 -7.00 2.98 3.76
C VAL A 41 -7.65 4.09 4.58
N ALA A 42 -8.94 3.96 4.89
CA ALA A 42 -9.61 4.86 5.81
C ALA A 42 -9.09 4.64 7.24
N ALA A 43 -8.48 5.68 7.81
CA ALA A 43 -7.76 5.65 9.09
C ALA A 43 -8.42 6.52 10.18
N ASP A 44 -9.64 7.00 9.96
CA ASP A 44 -10.39 7.85 10.91
C ASP A 44 -10.57 7.19 12.28
N ASN A 45 -10.65 5.85 12.30
CA ASN A 45 -10.83 5.05 13.52
C ASN A 45 -9.56 4.28 13.94
N LEU A 46 -8.41 4.52 13.29
CA LEU A 46 -7.14 3.88 13.62
C LEU A 46 -6.27 4.86 14.41
N THR A 47 -5.67 4.40 15.50
CA THR A 47 -4.67 5.16 16.25
C THR A 47 -3.33 5.19 15.50
N ASN A 48 -2.47 6.16 15.83
CA ASN A 48 -1.12 6.20 15.23
C ASN A 48 -0.32 4.93 15.57
N ALA A 49 -0.46 4.39 16.78
CA ALA A 49 0.24 3.16 17.18
C ALA A 49 -0.22 1.93 16.37
N GLU A 50 -1.49 1.86 15.97
CA GLU A 50 -1.99 0.81 15.07
C GLU A 50 -1.42 0.99 13.65
N LEU A 51 -1.38 2.23 13.14
CA LEU A 51 -0.79 2.52 11.84
C LEU A 51 0.71 2.11 11.80
N ASP A 52 1.49 2.56 12.79
CA ASP A 52 2.91 2.25 12.90
C ASP A 52 3.17 0.73 12.97
N ALA A 53 2.27 -0.03 13.60
CA ALA A 53 2.37 -1.48 13.72
C ALA A 53 2.00 -2.24 12.43
N GLU A 54 1.02 -1.75 11.68
CA GLU A 54 0.48 -2.45 10.50
C GLU A 54 1.21 -2.07 9.20
N MET A 55 1.77 -0.86 9.10
CA MET A 55 2.50 -0.41 7.90
C MET A 55 3.64 -1.34 7.46
N PRO A 56 4.55 -1.80 8.34
CA PRO A 56 5.59 -2.76 7.94
C PRO A 56 5.01 -4.07 7.41
N ARG A 57 3.87 -4.52 7.93
CA ARG A 57 3.20 -5.74 7.48
C ARG A 57 2.59 -5.53 6.09
N ILE A 58 1.92 -4.41 5.88
CA ILE A 58 1.37 -4.02 4.57
C ILE A 58 2.48 -3.96 3.52
N ALA A 59 3.57 -3.28 3.82
CA ALA A 59 4.71 -3.15 2.92
C ALA A 59 5.32 -4.53 2.58
N ALA A 60 5.50 -5.40 3.57
CA ALA A 60 6.00 -6.76 3.35
C ALA A 60 5.08 -7.59 2.45
N ILE A 61 3.76 -7.55 2.71
CA ILE A 61 2.77 -8.28 1.91
C ILE A 61 2.78 -7.81 0.45
N LEU A 62 2.79 -6.49 0.23
CA LEU A 62 2.77 -5.93 -1.13
C LEU A 62 4.09 -6.18 -1.85
N LYS A 63 5.23 -6.13 -1.15
CA LYS A 63 6.53 -6.49 -1.71
C LYS A 63 6.59 -7.94 -2.22
N GLU A 64 5.90 -8.87 -1.56
CA GLU A 64 5.84 -10.27 -1.99
C GLU A 64 4.92 -10.51 -3.20
N LEU A 65 3.83 -9.75 -3.30
CA LEU A 65 2.79 -9.97 -4.32
C LEU A 65 2.99 -9.14 -5.59
N MET A 66 3.48 -7.91 -5.44
CA MET A 66 3.48 -6.93 -6.52
C MET A 66 4.72 -7.08 -7.40
N PRO A 67 4.60 -6.77 -8.71
CA PRO A 67 5.76 -6.74 -9.59
C PRO A 67 6.74 -5.64 -9.18
N VAL A 68 7.97 -5.76 -9.67
CA VAL A 68 8.98 -4.71 -9.60
C VAL A 68 9.16 -4.04 -10.96
N ARG A 69 9.58 -2.78 -10.94
CA ARG A 69 9.75 -1.88 -12.09
C ARG A 69 11.12 -1.19 -11.99
N GLU A 70 11.72 -0.81 -13.11
CA GLU A 70 13.04 -0.14 -13.07
C GLU A 70 12.97 1.33 -12.63
N ASN A 71 11.94 2.07 -13.04
CA ASN A 71 11.94 3.53 -12.95
C ASN A 71 10.71 4.13 -12.25
N ASP A 72 9.80 3.30 -11.73
CA ASP A 72 8.58 3.77 -11.08
C ASP A 72 8.13 2.83 -9.96
N TYR A 73 7.24 3.28 -9.10
CA TYR A 73 6.61 2.40 -8.11
C TYR A 73 5.58 1.49 -8.78
N ALA A 74 5.46 0.26 -8.27
CA ALA A 74 4.40 -0.66 -8.69
C ALA A 74 3.19 -0.59 -7.75
N TRP A 75 3.38 -0.09 -6.54
CA TRP A 75 2.33 0.07 -5.56
C TRP A 75 2.59 1.22 -4.60
N THR A 76 1.51 1.82 -4.11
CA THR A 76 1.51 2.81 -3.04
C THR A 76 0.26 2.63 -2.18
N VAL A 77 0.39 2.93 -0.90
CA VAL A 77 -0.67 2.88 0.10
C VAL A 77 -0.74 4.23 0.80
N GLY A 78 -1.90 4.87 0.75
CA GLY A 78 -2.18 6.10 1.48
C GLY A 78 -3.18 5.85 2.62
N PHE A 79 -2.83 6.27 3.83
CA PHE A 79 -3.74 6.26 4.98
C PHE A 79 -4.42 7.61 5.09
N LEU A 80 -5.75 7.61 5.04
CA LEU A 80 -6.57 8.82 4.97
C LEU A 80 -7.27 9.08 6.31
N ARG A 81 -7.15 10.30 6.84
CA ARG A 81 -8.04 10.82 7.89
C ARG A 81 -8.71 12.07 7.39
N GLU A 82 -10.03 12.15 7.52
CA GLU A 82 -10.80 13.29 7.01
C GLU A 82 -10.51 13.62 5.53
N SER A 83 -10.15 12.60 4.73
CA SER A 83 -9.72 12.69 3.32
C SER A 83 -8.31 13.24 3.06
N GLU A 84 -7.52 13.50 4.09
CA GLU A 84 -6.10 13.88 3.96
C GLU A 84 -5.18 12.68 4.20
N VAL A 85 -4.10 12.58 3.43
CA VAL A 85 -3.07 11.56 3.64
C VAL A 85 -2.28 11.91 4.89
N VAL A 86 -2.41 11.09 5.93
CA VAL A 86 -1.66 11.26 7.19
C VAL A 86 -0.39 10.43 7.23
N GLU A 87 -0.32 9.38 6.40
CA GLU A 87 0.80 8.46 6.34
C GLU A 87 0.78 7.68 5.02
N SER A 88 1.94 7.16 4.57
CA SER A 88 2.00 6.36 3.34
C SER A 88 3.16 5.36 3.32
N CYS A 89 3.00 4.30 2.54
CA CYS A 89 4.09 3.40 2.17
C CYS A 89 4.01 3.01 0.69
N PHE A 90 5.16 2.71 0.09
CA PHE A 90 5.28 2.49 -1.36
C PHE A 90 6.40 1.49 -1.66
N GLY A 91 6.40 0.96 -2.88
CA GLY A 91 7.47 0.07 -3.33
C GLY A 91 7.28 -0.50 -4.72
N GLY A 92 8.11 -1.50 -5.03
CA GLY A 92 8.18 -2.13 -6.34
C GLY A 92 8.98 -1.32 -7.36
N ASN A 93 9.81 -0.39 -6.91
CA ASN A 93 10.81 0.29 -7.74
C ASN A 93 12.18 -0.35 -7.49
N LEU A 94 12.94 -0.67 -8.54
CA LEU A 94 14.28 -1.25 -8.43
C LEU A 94 15.36 -0.19 -8.23
N ALA A 95 15.10 1.05 -8.68
CA ALA A 95 16.02 2.18 -8.54
C ALA A 95 15.86 2.90 -7.19
N ILE A 96 14.72 2.75 -6.53
CA ILE A 96 14.41 3.40 -5.26
C ILE A 96 14.06 2.30 -4.24
N PRO A 97 14.64 2.31 -3.03
CA PRO A 97 14.27 1.32 -2.01
C PRO A 97 12.78 1.40 -1.70
N ASP A 98 12.17 0.23 -1.46
CA ASP A 98 10.83 0.15 -0.87
C ASP A 98 10.82 0.86 0.49
N TRP A 99 9.62 1.26 0.92
CA TRP A 99 9.40 1.78 2.26
C TRP A 99 10.00 0.85 3.33
N ASN A 100 10.79 1.41 4.24
CA ASN A 100 11.55 0.67 5.25
C ASN A 100 11.29 1.14 6.70
N GLY A 101 10.29 1.99 6.92
CA GLY A 101 9.96 2.54 8.24
C GLY A 101 10.52 3.93 8.54
N GLU A 102 11.39 4.47 7.69
CA GLU A 102 11.90 5.83 7.85
C GLU A 102 11.18 6.73 6.83
N GLN A 103 10.33 7.65 7.32
CA GLN A 103 9.76 8.70 6.48
C GLN A 103 10.91 9.45 5.80
N PHE A 104 10.93 9.48 4.47
CA PHE A 104 11.65 10.53 3.75
C PHE A 104 10.89 11.83 4.01
N VAL A 105 11.28 12.53 5.07
CA VAL A 105 10.96 13.94 5.24
C VAL A 105 11.65 14.65 4.09
N GLU A 106 10.87 15.32 3.23
CA GLU A 106 11.39 16.21 2.19
C GLU A 106 12.43 17.21 2.73
#